data_AF-A0A8H6XA46-F1
#
_entry.id   AF-A0A8H6XA46-F1
#
_cell.length_a   1.000
_cell.length_b   1.000
_cell.length_c   1.000
_cell.angle_alpha   90.00
_cell.angle_beta   90.00
_cell.angle_gamma   90.00
#
_symmetry.space_group_name_H-M   'P 1'
#
loop_
_entity.id
_entity.type
_entity.pdbx_description
1 polymer ?
#
loop_
_entity_poly.entity_id
_entity_poly.type
_entity_poly.pdbx_seq_one_letter_code
_entity_poly.pdbx_strand_id
1 'polypeptide(L)'
;MDEERDGELRNPFPSPPSHYTKYTAHNLALLALYNQRLPDHPNPAQHQILSDQTDVPEWPLTQLEKPRIDWILEEPDAYYDVFGERWFVKDKIPSLAELGGNQLYPEDPGTDVLPSCPILRSLLVTYSQLTSSVLVPPPTVSSNEPPEWQGHVEWITVLGQNLMAAANDLRPVQR
;
A
#
# COMPACT_ATOMS: atom_id res chain seq x y z
N MET A 1 -15.95 14.72 -26.83
CA MET A 1 -14.51 14.83 -26.51
C MET A 1 -14.14 16.24 -26.07
N ASP A 2 -14.76 17.30 -26.60
CA ASP A 2 -14.41 18.68 -26.21
C ASP A 2 -15.26 19.27 -25.07
N GLU A 3 -16.50 18.79 -24.84
CA GLU A 3 -17.38 19.32 -23.77
C GLU A 3 -16.99 18.90 -22.33
N GLU A 4 -16.33 17.75 -22.15
CA GLU A 4 -15.87 17.30 -20.82
C GLU A 4 -14.73 18.17 -20.28
N ARG A 5 -13.83 18.62 -21.17
CA ARG A 5 -12.66 19.44 -20.80
C ARG A 5 -13.03 20.83 -20.27
N ASP A 6 -14.08 21.44 -20.82
CA ASP A 6 -14.51 22.79 -20.43
C ASP A 6 -15.26 22.81 -19.09
N GLY A 7 -15.90 21.71 -18.69
CA GLY A 7 -16.59 21.57 -17.40
C GLY A 7 -15.62 21.31 -16.23
N GLU A 8 -14.54 20.57 -16.47
CA GLU A 8 -13.49 20.25 -15.49
C GLU A 8 -12.72 21.50 -15.01
N LEU A 9 -12.66 22.55 -15.83
CA LEU A 9 -12.00 23.82 -15.49
C LEU A 9 -12.77 24.66 -14.46
N ARG A 10 -14.06 24.35 -14.20
CA ARG A 10 -14.92 25.14 -13.30
C ARG A 10 -15.24 24.43 -11.98
N ASN A 11 -15.06 23.12 -11.91
CA ASN A 11 -15.28 22.31 -10.72
C ASN A 11 -14.02 21.46 -10.44
N PRO A 12 -13.37 21.59 -9.28
CA PRO A 12 -12.17 20.80 -8.95
C PRO A 12 -12.46 19.31 -8.74
N PHE A 13 -13.73 18.92 -8.62
CA PHE A 13 -14.12 17.51 -8.51
C PHE A 13 -14.42 16.93 -9.89
N PRO A 14 -13.83 15.78 -10.24
CA PRO A 14 -14.17 15.10 -11.48
C PRO A 14 -15.65 14.72 -11.48
N SER A 15 -16.27 14.80 -12.64
CA SER A 15 -17.62 14.27 -12.83
C SER A 15 -17.62 12.77 -12.58
N PRO A 16 -18.72 12.20 -12.05
CA PRO A 16 -18.84 10.76 -11.88
C PRO A 16 -18.66 10.03 -13.23
N PRO A 17 -18.14 8.78 -13.25
CA PRO A 17 -17.93 8.04 -14.48
C PRO A 17 -19.21 7.90 -15.30
N SER A 18 -19.15 8.08 -16.62
CA SER A 18 -20.32 8.06 -17.52
C SER A 18 -21.27 6.86 -17.34
N HIS A 19 -20.71 5.72 -16.93
CA HIS A 19 -21.43 4.48 -16.64
C HIS A 19 -22.38 4.56 -15.44
N TYR A 20 -22.25 5.54 -14.54
CA TYR A 20 -23.09 5.65 -13.35
C TYR A 20 -24.59 5.75 -13.70
N THR A 21 -24.91 6.43 -14.81
CA THR A 21 -26.29 6.60 -15.30
C THR A 21 -26.98 5.29 -15.67
N LYS A 22 -26.19 4.23 -15.93
CA LYS A 22 -26.69 2.90 -16.29
C LYS A 22 -27.20 2.11 -15.08
N TYR A 23 -26.83 2.50 -13.85
CA TYR A 23 -27.24 1.83 -12.61
C TYR A 23 -28.65 2.23 -12.19
N THR A 24 -29.65 1.81 -12.96
CA THR A 24 -31.08 1.99 -12.63
C THR A 24 -31.65 0.73 -11.98
N ALA A 25 -32.70 0.87 -11.17
CA ALA A 25 -33.38 -0.28 -10.54
C ALA A 25 -33.88 -1.30 -11.58
N HIS A 26 -34.31 -0.82 -12.75
CA HIS A 26 -34.73 -1.67 -13.86
C HIS A 26 -33.56 -2.47 -14.44
N ASN A 27 -32.43 -1.80 -14.74
CA ASN A 27 -31.27 -2.47 -15.32
C ASN A 27 -30.63 -3.47 -14.34
N LEU A 28 -30.67 -3.19 -13.04
CA LEU A 28 -30.23 -4.13 -12.00
C LEU A 28 -31.15 -5.35 -11.90
N ALA A 29 -32.47 -5.17 -12.05
CA ALA A 29 -33.41 -6.30 -12.11
C ALA A 29 -33.18 -7.14 -13.37
N LEU A 30 -32.90 -6.50 -14.52
CA LEU A 30 -32.52 -7.21 -15.76
C LEU A 30 -31.22 -7.99 -15.60
N LEU A 31 -30.20 -7.41 -14.94
CA LEU A 31 -28.96 -8.12 -14.64
C LEU A 31 -29.21 -9.36 -13.76
N ALA A 32 -30.03 -9.23 -12.72
CA ALA A 32 -30.38 -10.35 -11.85
C ALA A 32 -31.08 -11.48 -12.63
N LEU A 33 -32.00 -11.12 -13.55
CA LEU A 33 -32.67 -12.08 -14.44
C LEU A 33 -31.70 -12.70 -15.45
N TYR A 34 -30.80 -11.90 -16.01
CA TYR A 34 -29.75 -12.35 -16.93
C TYR A 34 -28.85 -13.39 -16.25
N ASN A 35 -28.41 -13.12 -15.01
CA ASN A 35 -27.57 -14.03 -14.23
C ASN A 35 -28.30 -15.30 -13.78
N GLN A 36 -29.62 -15.25 -13.56
CA GLN A 36 -30.43 -16.44 -13.27
C GLN A 36 -30.63 -17.33 -14.49
N ARG A 37 -30.71 -16.74 -15.69
CA ARG A 37 -31.02 -17.43 -16.94
C ARG A 37 -29.79 -17.77 -17.76
N LEU A 38 -28.61 -17.37 -17.31
CA LEU A 38 -27.36 -17.62 -18.00
C LEU A 38 -27.14 -19.15 -18.13
N PRO A 39 -27.15 -19.73 -19.33
CA PRO A 39 -26.66 -21.09 -19.51
C PRO A 39 -25.14 -21.12 -19.31
N ASP A 40 -24.57 -22.28 -18.95
CA ASP A 40 -23.11 -22.54 -18.83
C ASP A 40 -22.32 -22.31 -20.15
N HIS A 41 -22.92 -21.71 -21.17
CA HIS A 41 -22.32 -21.45 -22.47
C HIS A 41 -21.75 -20.02 -22.56
N PRO A 42 -20.57 -19.85 -23.18
CA PRO A 42 -19.76 -18.65 -22.99
C PRO A 42 -20.20 -17.42 -23.81
N ASN A 43 -21.27 -17.48 -24.62
CA ASN A 43 -21.72 -16.28 -25.35
C ASN A 43 -23.14 -16.33 -25.98
N PRO A 44 -24.23 -16.49 -25.21
CA PRO A 44 -25.57 -16.20 -25.72
C PRO A 44 -25.78 -14.69 -25.89
N ALA A 45 -26.38 -14.26 -27.00
CA ALA A 45 -26.72 -12.86 -27.20
C ALA A 45 -27.74 -12.42 -26.12
N GLN A 46 -27.45 -11.33 -25.38
CA GLN A 46 -28.27 -10.79 -24.28
C GLN A 46 -29.76 -10.69 -24.64
N HIS A 47 -30.07 -10.27 -25.87
CA HIS A 47 -31.44 -10.14 -26.39
C HIS A 47 -32.16 -11.48 -26.59
N GLN A 48 -31.44 -12.59 -26.76
CA GLN A 48 -32.03 -13.93 -26.86
C GLN A 48 -32.42 -14.48 -25.48
N ILE A 49 -31.62 -14.19 -24.44
CA ILE A 49 -31.92 -14.63 -23.07
C ILE A 49 -33.05 -13.80 -22.46
N LEU A 50 -33.11 -12.52 -22.81
CA LEU A 50 -34.08 -11.56 -22.29
C LEU A 50 -35.17 -11.22 -23.31
N SER A 51 -35.50 -12.12 -24.24
CA SER A 51 -36.51 -11.88 -25.27
C SER A 51 -37.90 -11.54 -24.70
N ASP A 52 -38.17 -11.96 -23.48
CA ASP A 52 -39.45 -11.72 -22.78
C ASP A 52 -39.55 -10.32 -22.14
N GLN A 53 -38.46 -9.55 -22.11
CA GLN A 53 -38.41 -8.24 -21.48
C GLN A 53 -38.44 -7.12 -22.51
N THR A 54 -39.17 -6.06 -22.20
CA THR A 54 -39.17 -4.81 -22.96
C THR A 54 -37.99 -3.94 -22.53
N ASP A 55 -37.48 -3.11 -23.45
CA ASP A 55 -36.42 -2.11 -23.19
C ASP A 55 -35.03 -2.67 -22.78
N VAL A 56 -34.64 -3.82 -23.33
CA VAL A 56 -33.29 -4.37 -23.14
C VAL A 56 -32.25 -3.43 -23.76
N PRO A 57 -31.28 -2.90 -22.98
CA PRO A 57 -30.27 -2.00 -23.51
C PRO A 57 -29.32 -2.68 -24.51
N GLU A 58 -28.81 -1.91 -25.48
CA GLU A 58 -27.84 -2.40 -26.49
C GLU A 58 -26.44 -2.68 -25.88
N TRP A 59 -26.12 -2.03 -24.76
CA TRP A 59 -24.87 -2.26 -24.05
C TRP A 59 -24.92 -3.52 -23.18
N PRO A 60 -23.78 -4.19 -22.94
CA PRO A 60 -23.75 -5.44 -22.20
C PRO A 60 -24.01 -5.22 -20.70
N LEU A 61 -25.02 -5.92 -20.15
CA LEU A 61 -25.40 -5.85 -18.74
C LEU A 61 -24.26 -6.24 -17.79
N THR A 62 -23.28 -7.01 -18.26
CA THR A 62 -22.08 -7.37 -17.50
C THR A 62 -21.26 -6.15 -17.03
N GLN A 63 -21.42 -4.98 -17.65
CA GLN A 63 -20.81 -3.73 -17.16
C GLN A 63 -21.33 -3.30 -15.78
N LEU A 64 -22.52 -3.77 -15.38
CA LEU A 64 -23.09 -3.46 -14.07
C LEU A 64 -22.60 -4.41 -12.97
N GLU A 65 -21.87 -5.47 -13.32
CA GLU A 65 -21.29 -6.38 -12.34
C GLU A 65 -20.13 -5.72 -11.60
N LYS A 66 -19.84 -6.26 -10.42
CA LYS A 66 -18.64 -5.87 -9.69
C LYS A 66 -17.40 -6.13 -10.57
N PRO A 67 -16.42 -5.22 -10.59
CA PRO A 67 -15.17 -5.47 -11.29
C PRO A 67 -14.51 -6.73 -10.73
N ARG A 68 -13.81 -7.47 -11.59
CA ARG A 68 -13.05 -8.65 -11.16
C ARG A 68 -11.89 -8.18 -10.26
N ILE A 69 -11.76 -8.81 -9.10
CA ILE A 69 -10.70 -8.53 -8.11
C ILE A 69 -9.63 -9.63 -8.15
N ASP A 70 -9.93 -10.77 -8.78
CA ASP A 70 -9.08 -11.96 -8.78
C ASP A 70 -7.67 -11.68 -9.31
N TRP A 71 -7.56 -10.84 -10.35
CA TRP A 71 -6.26 -10.43 -10.91
C TRP A 71 -5.36 -9.69 -9.91
N ILE A 72 -5.95 -8.97 -8.94
CA ILE A 72 -5.19 -8.29 -7.88
C ILE A 72 -4.67 -9.31 -6.87
N LEU A 73 -5.47 -10.33 -6.56
CA LEU A 73 -5.13 -11.35 -5.55
C LEU A 73 -4.14 -12.40 -6.07
N GLU A 74 -4.11 -12.62 -7.38
CA GLU A 74 -3.17 -13.53 -8.05
C GLU A 74 -1.72 -12.97 -8.08
N GLU A 75 -1.56 -11.65 -7.96
CA GLU A 75 -0.26 -11.02 -7.97
C GLU A 75 0.49 -11.26 -6.64
N PRO A 76 1.78 -11.63 -6.68
CA PRO A 76 2.54 -12.00 -5.48
C PRO A 76 2.58 -10.91 -4.40
N ASP A 77 2.51 -9.64 -4.80
CA ASP A 77 2.47 -8.48 -3.92
C ASP A 77 1.16 -7.70 -4.06
N ALA A 78 0.01 -8.39 -4.11
CA ALA A 78 -1.33 -7.79 -4.25
C ALA A 78 -1.47 -6.40 -3.58
N TYR A 79 -1.61 -5.35 -4.40
CA TYR A 79 -1.70 -3.95 -3.94
C TYR A 79 -2.76 -3.17 -4.71
N TYR A 80 -3.19 -2.04 -4.16
CA TYR A 80 -4.03 -1.06 -4.82
C TYR A 80 -3.54 0.36 -4.50
N ASP A 81 -3.55 1.24 -5.50
CA ASP A 81 -3.07 2.61 -5.34
C ASP A 81 -4.26 3.56 -5.07
N VAL A 82 -4.16 4.37 -4.02
CA VAL A 82 -5.16 5.36 -3.61
C VAL A 82 -4.48 6.71 -3.46
N PHE A 83 -4.88 7.70 -4.26
CA PHE A 83 -4.32 9.06 -4.23
C PHE A 83 -2.77 9.13 -4.32
N GLY A 84 -2.15 8.19 -5.03
CA GLY A 84 -0.69 8.12 -5.17
C GLY A 84 0.01 7.35 -4.05
N GLU A 85 -0.73 6.84 -3.07
CA GLU A 85 -0.22 5.94 -2.03
C GLU A 85 -0.55 4.49 -2.38
N ARG A 86 0.43 3.60 -2.22
CA ARG A 86 0.26 2.16 -2.45
C ARG A 86 -0.17 1.44 -1.18
N TRP A 87 -1.27 0.73 -1.24
CA TRP A 87 -1.83 -0.07 -0.16
C TRP A 87 -1.74 -1.54 -0.49
N PHE A 88 -1.12 -2.34 0.38
CA PHE A 88 -1.03 -3.80 0.19
C PHE A 88 -2.30 -4.47 0.70
N VAL A 89 -2.83 -5.44 -0.04
CA VAL A 89 -4.02 -6.22 0.34
C VAL A 89 -3.75 -7.08 1.56
N LYS A 90 -2.53 -7.62 1.67
CA LYS A 90 -2.02 -8.24 2.89
C LYS A 90 -0.97 -7.31 3.48
N ASP A 91 -1.18 -6.90 4.73
CA ASP A 91 -0.20 -6.12 5.48
C ASP A 91 1.10 -6.91 5.59
N LYS A 92 2.10 -6.55 4.78
CA LYS A 92 3.48 -7.00 4.91
C LYS A 92 4.30 -5.84 5.45
N ILE A 93 4.90 -6.03 6.62
CA ILE A 93 5.90 -5.09 7.12
C ILE A 93 7.20 -5.44 6.38
N PRO A 94 7.79 -4.51 5.61
CA PRO A 94 9.04 -4.78 4.92
C PRO A 94 10.15 -5.07 5.95
N SER A 95 10.98 -6.07 5.66
CA SER A 95 12.08 -6.39 6.55
C SER A 95 13.18 -5.33 6.46
N LEU A 96 14.02 -5.24 7.50
CA LEU A 96 15.12 -4.28 7.48
C LEU A 96 16.13 -4.57 6.35
N ALA A 97 16.33 -5.85 6.02
CA ALA A 97 17.16 -6.28 4.90
C ALA A 97 16.57 -5.88 3.54
N GLU A 98 15.25 -5.95 3.36
CA GLU A 98 14.56 -5.50 2.15
C GLU A 98 14.69 -3.97 1.94
N LEU A 99 14.79 -3.22 3.04
CA LEU A 99 15.01 -1.77 3.03
C LEU A 99 16.49 -1.36 2.86
N GLY A 100 17.41 -2.33 2.71
CA GLY A 100 18.85 -2.10 2.60
C GLY A 100 19.49 -1.65 3.92
N GLY A 101 18.81 -1.85 5.05
CA GLY A 101 19.33 -1.54 6.38
C GLY A 101 20.21 -2.66 6.94
N ASN A 102 21.14 -2.28 7.83
CA ASN A 102 21.98 -3.26 8.53
C ASN A 102 21.24 -3.83 9.74
N GLN A 103 20.93 -5.13 9.71
CA GLN A 103 20.22 -5.81 10.78
C GLN A 103 21.17 -6.26 11.90
N LEU A 104 20.90 -5.78 13.11
CA LEU A 104 21.74 -5.96 14.31
C LEU A 104 21.17 -7.01 15.29
N TYR A 105 20.03 -7.61 14.96
CA TYR A 105 19.36 -8.64 15.74
C TYR A 105 19.14 -9.90 14.90
N PRO A 106 18.96 -11.09 15.50
CA PRO A 106 18.78 -12.33 14.75
C PRO A 106 17.61 -12.26 13.77
N GLU A 107 17.78 -12.82 12.56
CA GLU A 107 16.72 -12.91 11.55
C GLU A 107 15.65 -13.96 11.87
N ASP A 108 15.97 -14.92 12.75
CA ASP A 108 15.08 -16.05 13.06
C ASP A 108 13.89 -15.60 13.94
N PRO A 109 12.64 -15.71 13.44
CA PRO A 109 11.43 -15.32 14.18
C PRO A 109 11.13 -16.25 15.37
N GLY A 110 11.81 -17.40 15.50
CA GLY A 110 11.67 -18.31 16.63
C GLY A 110 12.56 -17.99 17.84
N THR A 111 13.49 -17.03 17.68
CA THR A 111 14.44 -16.67 18.74
C THR A 111 13.94 -15.44 19.51
N ASP A 112 13.89 -15.52 20.84
CA ASP A 112 13.51 -14.38 21.69
C ASP A 112 14.43 -13.17 21.44
N VAL A 113 13.85 -12.09 20.91
CA VAL A 113 14.53 -10.81 20.63
C VAL A 113 14.78 -9.97 21.90
N LEU A 114 14.01 -10.22 22.96
CA LEU A 114 14.09 -9.48 24.23
C LEU A 114 15.45 -9.56 24.95
N PRO A 115 16.06 -10.75 25.15
CA PRO A 115 17.38 -10.86 25.75
C PRO A 115 18.52 -10.41 24.82
N SER A 116 18.26 -10.27 23.52
CA SER A 116 19.24 -10.00 22.47
C SER A 116 19.13 -8.59 21.87
N CYS A 117 18.52 -7.63 22.58
CA CYS A 117 18.44 -6.23 22.16
C CYS A 117 19.50 -5.35 22.88
N PRO A 118 20.82 -5.53 22.62
CA PRO A 118 21.83 -4.59 23.10
C PRO A 118 21.69 -3.23 22.41
N ILE A 119 20.83 -3.11 21.38
CA ILE A 119 20.53 -1.89 20.62
C ILE A 119 20.20 -0.74 21.56
N LEU A 120 19.39 -0.95 22.60
CA LEU A 120 19.06 0.11 23.58
C LEU A 120 20.28 0.58 24.37
N ARG A 121 21.15 -0.36 24.79
CA ARG A 121 22.38 -0.02 25.50
C ARG A 121 23.35 0.72 24.59
N SER A 122 23.52 0.24 23.36
CA SER A 122 24.33 0.90 22.34
C SER A 122 23.80 2.29 22.02
N LEU A 123 22.48 2.47 21.89
CA LEU A 123 21.85 3.76 21.63
C LEU A 123 22.14 4.77 22.74
N LEU A 124 22.04 4.35 24.01
CA LEU A 124 22.36 5.20 25.15
C LEU A 124 23.84 5.59 25.18
N VAL A 125 24.74 4.65 24.90
CA VAL A 125 26.19 4.91 24.84
C VAL A 125 26.50 5.86 23.68
N THR A 126 26.00 5.61 22.47
CA THR A 126 26.22 6.48 21.31
C THR A 126 25.63 7.87 21.53
N TYR A 127 24.48 7.99 22.20
CA TYR A 127 23.92 9.29 22.57
C TYR A 127 24.81 10.05 23.55
N SER A 128 25.38 9.36 24.56
CA SER A 128 26.33 10.00 25.48
C SER A 128 27.60 10.49 24.76
N GLN A 129 28.11 9.73 23.80
CA GLN A 129 29.25 10.12 22.97
C GLN A 129 28.90 11.28 22.02
N LEU A 130 27.70 11.29 21.44
CA LEU A 130 27.17 12.41 20.67
C LEU A 130 27.16 13.69 21.52
N THR A 131 26.58 13.65 22.72
CA THR A 131 26.54 14.84 23.59
C THR A 131 27.95 15.31 23.97
N SER A 132 28.89 14.39 24.14
CA SER A 132 30.29 14.71 24.42
C SER A 132 30.97 15.36 23.20
N SER A 133 30.78 14.82 21.99
CA SER A 133 31.38 15.33 20.74
C SER A 133 30.82 16.69 20.33
N VAL A 134 29.55 16.99 20.62
CA VAL A 134 28.94 18.31 20.37
C VAL A 134 29.52 19.39 21.29
N LEU A 135 30.02 19.01 22.46
CA LEU A 135 30.68 19.93 23.41
C LEU A 135 32.16 20.17 23.09
N VAL A 136 32.73 19.43 22.13
CA VAL A 136 34.12 19.62 21.67
C VAL A 136 34.20 20.91 20.84
N PRO A 137 35.29 21.68 20.93
CA PRO A 137 35.50 22.86 20.08
C PRO A 137 35.35 22.52 18.59
N PRO A 138 34.78 23.42 17.78
CA PRO A 138 34.55 23.17 16.37
C PRO A 138 35.89 22.89 15.64
N PRO A 139 35.90 21.98 14.65
CA PRO A 139 37.12 21.65 13.91
C PRO A 139 37.70 22.89 13.23
N THR A 140 39.03 22.99 13.22
CA THR A 140 39.74 24.08 12.56
C THR A 140 39.51 24.03 11.04
N VAL A 141 39.54 25.20 10.40
CA VAL A 141 39.29 25.39 8.95
C VAL A 141 40.23 24.56 8.03
N SER A 142 41.27 23.93 8.60
CA SER A 142 42.20 23.06 7.87
C SER A 142 41.85 21.58 7.88
N SER A 143 40.83 21.15 8.64
CA SER A 143 40.43 19.74 8.69
C SER A 143 39.41 19.44 7.60
N ASN A 144 39.71 18.45 6.75
CA ASN A 144 38.78 17.89 5.76
C ASN A 144 38.00 16.69 6.32
N GLU A 145 38.22 16.31 7.59
CA GLU A 145 37.52 15.18 8.19
C GLU A 145 36.11 15.59 8.62
N PRO A 146 35.08 14.76 8.35
CA PRO A 146 33.75 15.02 8.84
C PRO A 146 33.75 15.02 10.38
N PRO A 147 32.95 15.88 11.01
CA PRO A 147 32.93 15.97 12.46
C PRO A 147 32.38 14.69 13.10
N GLU A 148 32.96 14.26 14.23
CA GLU A 148 32.62 12.99 14.89
C GLU A 148 31.12 12.84 15.22
N TRP A 149 30.44 13.94 15.55
CA TRP A 149 29.00 13.94 15.82
C TRP A 149 28.18 13.41 14.64
N GLN A 150 28.64 13.60 13.40
CA GLN A 150 27.93 13.14 12.21
C GLN A 150 27.86 11.60 12.19
N GLY A 151 28.98 10.93 12.46
CA GLY A 151 29.02 9.47 12.56
C GLY A 151 28.14 8.94 13.69
N HIS A 152 28.09 9.64 14.83
CA HIS A 152 27.18 9.28 15.93
C HIS A 152 25.70 9.40 15.54
N VAL A 153 25.31 10.43 14.77
CA VAL A 153 23.92 10.58 14.26
C VAL A 153 23.55 9.46 13.29
N GLU A 154 24.45 9.10 12.39
CA GLU A 154 24.25 7.99 11.46
C GLU A 154 24.03 6.67 12.23
N TRP A 155 24.88 6.39 13.23
CA TRP A 155 24.71 5.21 14.08
C TRP A 155 23.41 5.21 14.88
N ILE A 156 23.00 6.35 15.45
CA ILE A 156 21.71 6.49 16.14
C ILE A 156 20.54 6.20 15.19
N THR A 157 20.63 6.65 13.94
CA THR A 157 19.60 6.39 12.92
C THR A 157 19.49 4.89 12.63
N VAL A 158 20.62 4.20 12.44
CA VAL A 158 20.65 2.74 12.22
C VAL A 158 20.10 1.99 13.43
N LEU A 159 20.50 2.36 14.65
CA LEU A 159 20.00 1.74 15.89
C LEU A 159 18.49 1.95 16.06
N GLY A 160 17.98 3.14 15.75
CA GLY A 160 16.55 3.46 15.79
C GLY A 160 15.73 2.64 14.79
N GLN A 161 16.22 2.49 13.55
CA GLN A 161 15.58 1.64 12.53
C GLN A 161 15.52 0.18 12.99
N ASN A 162 16.62 -0.34 13.55
CA ASN A 162 16.67 -1.70 14.09
C ASN A 162 15.69 -1.92 15.26
N LEU A 163 15.57 -0.94 16.15
CA LEU A 163 14.62 -1.01 17.28
C LEU A 163 13.17 -1.07 16.79
N MET A 164 12.83 -0.24 15.80
CA MET A 164 11.49 -0.22 15.21
C MET A 164 11.19 -1.52 14.45
N ALA A 165 12.15 -2.05 13.69
CA ALA A 165 12.00 -3.31 12.99
C ALA A 165 11.78 -4.48 13.95
N ALA A 166 12.63 -4.61 15.00
CA ALA A 166 12.47 -5.65 16.02
C ALA A 166 11.13 -5.56 16.76
N ALA A 167 10.64 -4.34 17.06
CA ALA A 167 9.32 -4.16 17.65
C ALA A 167 8.18 -4.53 16.69
N ASN A 168 8.36 -4.29 15.39
CA ASN A 168 7.39 -4.66 14.37
C ASN A 168 7.30 -6.18 14.19
N ASP A 169 8.44 -6.89 14.26
CA ASP A 169 8.50 -8.35 14.16
C ASP A 169 7.76 -9.04 15.32
N LEU A 170 7.64 -8.38 16.48
CA LEU A 170 6.88 -8.85 17.63
C LEU A 170 5.35 -8.61 17.53
N ARG A 171 4.88 -7.79 16.58
CA ARG A 171 3.44 -7.47 16.44
C ARG A 171 2.54 -8.70 16.25
N PRO A 172 2.90 -9.72 15.45
CA PRO A 172 2.05 -10.90 15.28
C PRO A 172 1.86 -11.69 16.57
N VAL A 173 2.84 -11.68 17.48
CA VAL A 173 2.81 -12.42 18.76
C VAL A 173 1.98 -11.68 19.82
N GLN A 174 1.83 -10.36 19.70
CA GLN A 174 1.12 -9.51 20.66
C GLN A 174 -0.40 -9.38 20.40
N ARG A 175 -0.91 -9.85 19.25
CA ARG A 175 -2.35 -9.82 18.92
C ARG A 175 -3.08 -11.04 19.46
#